data_AF-A0A2E7H0H0-F1
#
_entry.id   AF-A0A2E7H0H0-F1
#
_cell.length_a   1.000
_cell.length_b   1.000
_cell.length_c   1.000
_cell.angle_alpha   90.00
_cell.angle_beta   90.00
_cell.angle_gamma   90.00
#
_symmetry.space_group_name_H-M   'P 1'
#
loop_
_entity.id
_entity.type
_entity.pdbx_description
1 polymer ?
#
loop_
_entity_poly.entity_id
_entity_poly.type
_entity_poly.pdbx_seq_one_letter_code
_entity_poly.pdbx_strand_id
1 'polypeptide(L)'
;MTLVPSRGLYLYLETLRVAFDDAIVTNDEAQILRVLAGALGVAPSDTAECRSVVAGEVEWPFAEESEFIGHQIGDATTYQSALIAALDDDVISDEEWAMLDHLRRIV
;
A
#
# COMPACT_ATOMS: atom_id res chain seq x y z
N MET A 1 -12.45 -12.41 5.70
CA MET A 1 -13.24 -11.78 6.78
C MET A 1 -13.95 -10.62 6.09
N THR A 2 -14.23 -9.48 6.72
CA THR A 2 -14.60 -8.28 5.97
C THR A 2 -13.62 -7.21 6.41
N LEU A 3 -12.88 -6.64 5.47
CA LEU A 3 -11.95 -5.55 5.74
C LEU A 3 -12.65 -4.40 6.47
N VAL A 4 -12.06 -3.95 7.58
CA VAL A 4 -12.58 -2.79 8.33
C VAL A 4 -11.94 -1.51 7.76
N PRO A 5 -12.74 -0.58 7.22
CA PRO A 5 -12.22 0.66 6.66
C PRO A 5 -11.41 1.45 7.67
N SER A 6 -10.17 1.76 7.31
CA SER A 6 -9.29 2.63 8.08
C SER A 6 -8.37 3.36 7.12
N ARG A 7 -7.80 4.50 7.55
CA ARG A 7 -6.82 5.23 6.75
C ARG A 7 -5.61 4.37 6.39
N GLY A 8 -5.11 3.58 7.33
CA GLY A 8 -3.98 2.69 7.09
C GLY A 8 -4.28 1.66 6.01
N LEU A 9 -5.47 1.05 6.07
CA LEU A 9 -5.94 0.14 5.04
C LEU A 9 -6.10 0.84 3.68
N TYR A 10 -6.61 2.08 3.66
CA TYR A 10 -6.80 2.85 2.43
C TYR A 10 -5.47 3.11 1.71
N LEU A 11 -4.48 3.63 2.45
CA LEU A 11 -3.13 3.89 1.90
C LEU A 11 -2.46 2.60 1.40
N TYR A 12 -2.66 1.49 2.13
CA TYR A 12 -2.14 0.19 1.73
C TYR A 12 -2.79 -0.30 0.43
N LEU A 13 -4.12 -0.24 0.32
CA LEU A 13 -4.86 -0.69 -0.86
C LEU A 13 -4.55 0.17 -2.09
N GLU A 14 -4.42 1.49 -1.93
CA GLU A 14 -4.00 2.39 -3.01
C GLU A 14 -2.59 2.06 -3.52
N THR A 15 -1.66 1.77 -2.62
CA THR A 15 -0.29 1.39 -3.01
C THR A 15 -0.26 -0.01 -3.64
N LEU A 16 -1.02 -0.96 -3.09
CA LEU A 16 -1.16 -2.30 -3.63
C LEU A 16 -1.78 -2.30 -5.03
N ARG A 17 -2.71 -1.38 -5.31
CA ARG A 17 -3.30 -1.24 -6.65
C ARG A 17 -2.24 -0.87 -7.70
N VAL A 18 -1.28 -0.01 -7.34
CA VAL A 18 -0.17 0.35 -8.24
C VAL A 18 0.76 -0.84 -8.46
N ALA A 19 1.12 -1.55 -7.39
CA ALA A 19 1.94 -2.77 -7.46
C ALA A 19 1.24 -3.96 -8.16
N PHE A 20 -0.06 -3.85 -8.46
CA PHE A 20 -0.84 -4.89 -9.11
C PHE A 20 -1.34 -4.48 -10.50
N ASP A 21 -0.87 -3.33 -11.02
CA ASP A 21 -1.32 -2.79 -12.31
C ASP A 21 -1.00 -3.75 -13.48
N ASP A 22 0.09 -4.49 -13.39
CA ASP A 22 0.52 -5.52 -14.33
C ASP A 22 0.05 -6.95 -13.94
N ALA A 23 -0.75 -7.06 -12.88
CA ALA A 23 -1.22 -8.29 -12.24
C ALA A 23 -0.14 -9.21 -11.63
N ILE A 24 1.10 -8.74 -11.49
CA ILE A 24 2.21 -9.50 -10.90
C ILE A 24 2.82 -8.66 -9.77
N VAL A 25 2.90 -9.23 -8.57
CA VAL A 25 3.68 -8.60 -7.49
C VAL A 25 5.00 -9.33 -7.37
N THR A 26 6.10 -8.63 -7.66
CA THR A 26 7.47 -9.11 -7.52
C THR A 26 7.87 -9.25 -6.04
N ASN A 27 9.03 -9.86 -5.78
CA ASN A 27 9.51 -10.02 -4.41
C ASN A 27 9.83 -8.67 -3.74
N ASP A 28 10.35 -7.72 -4.51
CA ASP A 28 10.83 -6.44 -4.01
C ASP A 28 9.62 -5.52 -3.68
N GLU A 29 8.61 -5.50 -4.54
CA GLU A 29 7.32 -4.86 -4.25
C GLU A 29 6.62 -5.51 -3.04
N ALA A 30 6.64 -6.85 -2.94
CA ALA A 30 6.07 -7.55 -1.80
C ALA A 30 6.79 -7.21 -0.49
N GLN A 31 8.09 -6.94 -0.53
CA GLN A 31 8.87 -6.47 0.61
C GLN A 31 8.44 -5.07 1.05
N ILE A 32 8.30 -4.14 0.10
CA ILE A 32 7.78 -2.79 0.39
C ILE A 32 6.37 -2.86 0.99
N LEU A 33 5.47 -3.64 0.38
CA LEU A 33 4.10 -3.84 0.84
C LEU A 33 4.06 -4.45 2.24
N ARG A 34 4.96 -5.37 2.57
CA ARG A 34 5.05 -5.96 3.91
C ARG A 34 5.45 -4.93 4.97
N VAL A 35 6.41 -4.07 4.67
CA VAL A 35 6.83 -2.99 5.57
C VAL A 35 5.70 -1.97 5.74
N LEU A 36 5.04 -1.60 4.65
CA LEU A 36 3.88 -0.70 4.66
C LEU A 36 2.72 -1.27 5.48
N ALA A 37 2.38 -2.55 5.33
CA ALA A 37 1.34 -3.19 6.12
C ALA A 37 1.63 -3.07 7.63
N GLY A 38 2.88 -3.28 8.04
CA GLY A 38 3.31 -3.09 9.44
C GLY A 38 3.20 -1.65 9.91
N ALA A 39 3.64 -0.69 9.09
CA ALA A 39 3.60 0.74 9.43
C ALA A 39 2.16 1.29 9.51
N LEU A 40 1.27 0.78 8.64
CA LEU A 40 -0.13 1.22 8.52
C LEU A 40 -1.09 0.43 9.41
N GLY A 41 -0.61 -0.60 10.11
CA GLY A 41 -1.43 -1.43 11.00
C GLY A 41 -2.35 -2.41 10.28
N VAL A 42 -2.04 -2.79 9.03
CA VAL A 42 -2.78 -3.80 8.27
C VAL A 42 -2.34 -5.19 8.74
N ALA A 43 -3.30 -6.02 9.16
CA ALA A 43 -2.99 -7.35 9.64
C ALA A 43 -2.54 -8.26 8.49
N PRO A 44 -1.54 -9.15 8.70
CA PRO A 44 -1.13 -10.12 7.67
C PRO A 44 -2.28 -10.99 7.16
N SER A 45 -3.26 -11.30 8.02
CA SER A 45 -4.48 -12.04 7.67
C SER A 45 -5.34 -11.35 6.62
N ASP A 46 -5.23 -10.02 6.50
CA ASP A 46 -6.09 -9.18 5.68
C ASP A 46 -5.48 -8.96 4.30
N THR A 47 -4.19 -9.23 4.12
CA THR A 47 -3.45 -9.02 2.86
C THR A 47 -4.01 -9.85 1.69
N ALA A 48 -4.49 -11.06 1.96
CA ALA A 48 -5.14 -11.90 0.95
C ALA A 48 -6.45 -11.28 0.46
N GLU A 49 -7.24 -10.73 1.38
CA GLU A 49 -8.50 -10.05 1.04
C GLU A 49 -8.24 -8.73 0.32
N CYS A 50 -7.18 -7.99 0.70
CA CYS A 50 -6.73 -6.80 -0.01
C CYS A 50 -6.34 -7.10 -1.46
N ARG A 51 -5.70 -8.25 -1.71
CA ARG A 51 -5.40 -8.71 -3.07
C ARG A 51 -6.67 -8.97 -3.87
N SER A 52 -7.66 -9.65 -3.28
CA SER A 52 -8.95 -9.88 -3.93
C SER A 52 -9.70 -8.58 -4.24
N VAL A 53 -9.54 -7.54 -3.41
CA VAL A 53 -10.09 -6.20 -3.69
C VAL A 53 -9.44 -5.58 -4.93
N VAL A 54 -8.10 -5.52 -5.01
CA VAL A 54 -7.42 -4.92 -6.19
C VAL A 54 -7.59 -5.76 -7.47
N ALA A 55 -7.80 -7.07 -7.32
CA ALA A 55 -8.14 -7.96 -8.43
C ALA A 55 -9.61 -7.83 -8.90
N GLY A 56 -10.44 -7.03 -8.20
CA GLY A 56 -11.86 -6.84 -8.51
C GLY A 56 -12.76 -8.02 -8.15
N GLU A 57 -12.27 -8.97 -7.35
CA GLU A 57 -13.03 -10.13 -6.86
C GLU A 57 -13.90 -9.76 -5.65
N VAL A 58 -13.48 -8.75 -4.89
CA VAL A 58 -14.17 -8.21 -3.72
C VAL A 58 -14.41 -6.71 -3.93
N GLU A 59 -15.54 -6.21 -3.45
CA GLU A 59 -15.89 -4.80 -3.56
C GLU A 59 -14.92 -3.90 -2.79
N TRP A 60 -14.69 -2.70 -3.31
CA TRP A 60 -13.87 -1.69 -2.64
C TRP A 60 -14.49 -1.29 -1.29
N PRO A 61 -13.76 -1.42 -0.17
CA PRO A 61 -14.36 -1.28 1.16
C PRO A 61 -14.63 0.18 1.59
N PHE A 62 -14.33 1.17 0.73
CA PHE A 62 -14.48 2.59 1.05
C PHE A 62 -15.60 3.23 0.23
N ALA A 63 -16.57 3.84 0.92
CA ALA A 63 -17.66 4.59 0.27
C ALA A 63 -17.28 6.06 -0.02
N GLU A 64 -16.53 6.71 0.88
CA GLU A 64 -16.06 8.11 0.73
C GLU A 64 -14.54 8.20 0.94
N GLU A 65 -13.78 8.14 -0.16
CA GLU A 65 -12.31 8.15 -0.12
C GLU A 65 -11.73 9.46 0.41
N SER A 66 -12.43 10.58 0.21
CA SER A 66 -12.00 11.91 0.66
C SER A 66 -11.78 12.02 2.16
N GLU A 67 -12.39 11.13 2.96
CA GLU A 67 -12.18 11.07 4.41
C GLU A 67 -10.77 10.57 4.79
N PHE A 68 -10.11 9.84 3.88
CA PHE A 68 -8.83 9.19 4.13
C PHE A 68 -7.64 9.91 3.48
N ILE A 69 -7.90 10.86 2.58
CA ILE A 69 -6.90 11.63 1.82
C ILE A 69 -6.39 12.83 2.64
N GLY A 70 -5.08 13.12 2.52
CA GLY A 70 -4.46 14.36 2.98
C GLY A 70 -3.48 14.17 4.14
N HIS A 71 -2.50 15.07 4.28
CA HIS A 71 -1.37 14.91 5.20
C HIS A 71 -1.76 14.83 6.69
N GLN A 72 -1.19 13.86 7.39
CA GLN A 72 -1.31 13.61 8.82
C GLN A 72 0.06 13.39 9.48
N ILE A 73 0.08 13.49 10.81
CA ILE A 73 1.28 13.18 11.59
C ILE A 73 1.59 11.69 11.43
N GLY A 74 2.83 11.37 11.03
CA GLY A 74 3.29 10.00 10.81
C GLY A 74 3.46 9.64 9.33
N ASP A 75 2.85 10.38 8.41
CA ASP A 75 2.94 10.11 6.97
C ASP A 75 4.37 10.14 6.43
N ALA A 76 5.16 11.12 6.87
CA ALA A 76 6.59 11.18 6.54
C ALA A 76 7.36 9.96 7.04
N THR A 77 7.00 9.41 8.21
CA THR A 77 7.63 8.21 8.78
C THR A 77 7.20 6.95 8.03
N THR A 78 5.92 6.86 7.64
CA THR A 78 5.40 5.78 6.80
C THR A 78 6.11 5.77 5.45
N TYR A 79 6.19 6.92 4.78
CA TYR A 79 6.88 7.06 3.51
C TYR A 79 8.36 6.71 3.63
N GLN A 80 9.05 7.20 4.68
CA GLN A 80 10.45 6.84 4.95
C GLN A 80 10.63 5.34 5.16
N SER A 81 9.70 4.68 5.85
CA SER A 81 9.77 3.24 6.09
C SER A 81 9.64 2.45 4.78
N ALA A 82 8.75 2.87 3.89
CA ALA A 82 8.62 2.31 2.54
C ALA A 82 9.87 2.54 1.70
N LEU A 83 10.42 3.76 1.72
CA LEU A 83 11.64 4.11 1.00
C LEU A 83 12.85 3.30 1.47
N ILE A 84 12.98 3.06 2.78
CA ILE A 84 14.04 2.20 3.33
C ILE A 84 13.87 0.77 2.83
N ALA A 85 12.64 0.26 2.77
CA ALA A 85 12.36 -1.09 2.27
C ALA A 85 12.77 -1.28 0.80
N ALA A 86 12.54 -0.26 -0.03
CA ALA A 86 12.90 -0.23 -1.44
C ALA A 86 14.41 -0.05 -1.68
N LEU A 87 15.18 0.38 -0.67
CA LEU A 87 16.63 0.56 -0.79
C LEU A 87 17.42 -0.67 -0.31
N ASP A 88 16.73 -1.73 0.13
CA ASP A 88 17.37 -2.94 0.67
C ASP A 88 18.13 -3.74 -0.40
N ASP A 89 17.75 -3.59 -1.68
CA ASP A 89 18.38 -4.24 -2.84
C ASP A 89 19.35 -3.31 -3.61
N ASP A 90 19.71 -2.15 -3.02
CA ASP A 90 20.55 -1.07 -3.56
C ASP A 90 20.01 -0.33 -4.81
N VAL A 91 18.98 -0.83 -5.50
CA VAL A 91 18.47 -0.26 -6.76
C VAL A 91 16.95 -0.29 -6.81
N ILE A 92 16.34 0.89 -6.71
CA ILE A 92 14.89 1.04 -6.88
C ILE A 92 14.51 0.91 -8.37
N SER A 93 13.66 -0.06 -8.69
CA SER A 93 13.07 -0.26 -10.02
C SER A 93 11.98 0.77 -10.36
N ASP A 94 11.56 0.82 -11.62
CA ASP A 94 10.50 1.73 -12.08
C ASP A 94 9.14 1.42 -11.41
N GLU A 95 8.86 0.15 -11.12
CA GLU A 95 7.62 -0.31 -10.49
C GLU A 95 7.57 0.08 -9.00
N GLU A 96 8.67 -0.13 -8.28
CA GLU A 96 8.81 0.33 -6.90
C GLU A 96 8.77 1.85 -6.79
N TRP A 97 9.40 2.54 -7.74
CA TRP A 97 9.32 4.00 -7.82
C TRP A 97 7.89 4.49 -8.05
N ALA A 98 7.11 3.80 -8.88
CA ALA A 98 5.70 4.11 -9.09
C ALA A 98 4.89 3.96 -7.80
N MET A 99 5.13 2.91 -7.01
CA MET A 99 4.49 2.72 -5.70
C MET A 99 4.84 3.86 -4.73
N LEU A 100 6.13 4.22 -4.64
CA LEU A 100 6.60 5.30 -3.77
C LEU A 100 6.05 6.66 -4.20
N ASP A 101 6.09 6.97 -5.49
CA ASP A 101 5.57 8.25 -5.99
C ASP A 101 4.05 8.36 -5.80
N HIS A 102 3.31 7.27 -5.97
CA HIS A 102 1.88 7.24 -5.65
C HIS A 102 1.63 7.48 -4.16
N LEU A 103 2.32 6.74 -3.29
CA LEU A 103 2.21 6.90 -1.85
C LEU A 103 2.49 8.35 -1.44
N ARG A 104 3.56 8.97 -1.97
CA ARG A 104 3.95 10.36 -1.71
C ARG A 104 2.88 11.40 -2.10
N ARG A 105 2.02 11.09 -3.07
CA ARG A 105 0.96 12.01 -3.53
C ARG A 105 -0.29 11.93 -2.65
N ILE A 106 -0.53 10.79 -2.01
CA ILE A 106 -1.75 10.55 -1.21
C ILE A 106 -1.52 10.75 0.30
N VAL A 107 -0.28 10.62 0.76
CA VAL A 107 0.14 10.90 2.15
C VAL A 107 0.65 12.30 2.31
#